data_AF-A0A7C5WIT0-F1
#
_entry.id   AF-A0A7C5WIT0-F1
#
_cell.length_a   1.000
_cell.length_b   1.000
_cell.length_c   1.000
_cell.angle_alpha   90.00
_cell.angle_beta   90.00
_cell.angle_gamma   90.00
#
_symmetry.space_group_name_H-M   'P 1'
#
loop_
_entity.id
_entity.type
_entity.pdbx_description
1 polymer ?
#
loop_
_entity_poly.entity_id
_entity_poly.type
_entity_poly.pdbx_seq_one_letter_code
_entity_poly.pdbx_strand_id
1 'polypeptide(L)'
;MSLVLGQLARSGRRAAEGSGRVLSNTHFSMAIHVLVALAYNDGRVVSSDDLARTVGTNPSFLRGLIGELREAGLVETRLGKGGGALLARRPAKIRLDEVYRATEDRPAVTTHVCDGRSPCPVARNMEELLGGISARLEQVVVAELKKITLAGLLKKYIPRKK
;
A
#
# COMPACT_ATOMS: atom_id res chain seq x y z
N MET A 1 -50.38 36.30 8.58
CA MET A 1 -50.73 34.87 8.74
C MET A 1 -49.58 34.04 8.18
N SER A 2 -48.86 33.38 9.10
CA SER A 2 -48.06 32.14 9.01
C SER A 2 -47.13 31.93 7.79
N LEU A 3 -45.80 31.83 7.98
CA LEU A 3 -45.05 30.62 8.43
C LEU A 3 -45.17 29.49 7.38
N VAL A 4 -44.15 28.73 6.91
CA VAL A 4 -42.71 28.52 7.16
C VAL A 4 -42.29 27.34 6.24
N LEU A 5 -40.98 27.08 6.08
CA LEU A 5 -40.32 25.84 5.58
C LEU A 5 -40.39 25.55 4.06
N GLY A 6 -39.31 25.16 3.39
CA GLY A 6 -38.00 24.73 3.88
C GLY A 6 -37.03 24.41 2.73
N GLN A 7 -35.75 24.59 3.05
CA GLN A 7 -34.59 24.23 2.25
C GLN A 7 -34.61 22.76 1.81
N LEU A 8 -34.16 22.50 0.58
CA LEU A 8 -33.38 21.33 0.18
C LEU A 8 -32.55 21.78 -1.04
N ALA A 9 -31.32 22.27 -0.93
CA ALA A 9 -30.13 21.58 -0.43
C ALA A 9 -30.10 20.10 -0.82
N ARG A 10 -29.70 19.81 -2.07
CA ARG A 10 -28.99 18.57 -2.43
C ARG A 10 -27.91 18.96 -3.45
N SER A 11 -26.79 19.47 -2.96
CA SER A 11 -25.63 18.66 -2.59
C SER A 11 -25.09 17.94 -3.81
N GLY A 12 -23.97 18.47 -4.32
CA GLY A 12 -23.19 17.85 -5.37
C GLY A 12 -22.81 16.42 -5.01
N ARG A 13 -22.92 15.54 -6.01
CA ARG A 13 -22.09 14.36 -6.08
C ARG A 13 -21.16 14.55 -7.25
N ARG A 14 -20.00 15.16 -6.97
CA ARG A 14 -18.80 14.86 -7.74
C ARG A 14 -18.57 13.37 -7.55
N ALA A 15 -18.80 12.61 -8.61
CA ALA A 15 -18.25 11.27 -8.70
C ALA A 15 -16.74 11.43 -8.49
N ALA A 16 -16.24 10.86 -7.39
CA ALA A 16 -14.82 10.68 -7.24
C ALA A 16 -14.40 9.68 -8.31
N GLU A 17 -13.95 10.21 -9.46
CA GLU A 17 -13.09 9.49 -10.38
C GLU A 17 -11.79 9.19 -9.63
N GLY A 18 -11.80 8.09 -8.88
CA GLY A 18 -10.59 7.50 -8.35
C GLY A 18 -9.72 7.10 -9.53
N SER A 19 -8.63 7.84 -9.73
CA SER A 19 -7.50 7.47 -10.58
C SER A 19 -7.29 5.96 -10.51
N GLY A 20 -7.49 5.27 -11.64
CA GLY A 20 -7.43 3.83 -11.74
C GLY A 20 -6.05 3.30 -11.33
N ARG A 21 -5.90 2.96 -10.06
CA ARG A 21 -4.89 1.99 -9.63
C ARG A 21 -5.54 0.62 -9.58
N VAL A 22 -5.32 -0.15 -10.63
CA VAL A 22 -5.46 -1.60 -10.58
C VAL A 22 -4.06 -2.18 -10.76
N LEU A 23 -3.37 -2.39 -9.65
CA LEU A 23 -2.14 -3.22 -9.57
C LEU A 23 -2.04 -3.80 -8.15
N SER A 24 -2.98 -4.69 -7.79
CA SER A 24 -2.93 -5.43 -6.52
C SER A 24 -1.74 -6.41 -6.54
N ASN A 25 -0.91 -6.40 -5.49
CA ASN A 25 0.34 -7.16 -5.25
C ASN A 25 1.63 -6.62 -5.91
N THR A 26 1.56 -5.95 -7.07
CA THR A 26 2.78 -5.44 -7.72
C THR A 26 3.37 -4.26 -6.94
N HIS A 27 2.55 -3.36 -6.38
CA HIS A 27 3.03 -2.25 -5.56
C HIS A 27 3.68 -2.72 -4.27
N PHE A 28 3.02 -3.62 -3.53
CA PHE A 28 3.58 -4.24 -2.34
C PHE A 28 4.93 -4.94 -2.61
N SER A 29 5.02 -5.74 -3.68
CA SER A 29 6.28 -6.42 -4.04
C SER A 29 7.39 -5.44 -4.44
N MET A 30 7.08 -4.39 -5.20
CA MET A 30 8.05 -3.33 -5.53
C MET A 30 8.52 -2.57 -4.29
N ALA A 31 7.62 -2.26 -3.34
CA ALA A 31 7.99 -1.63 -2.09
C ALA A 31 8.94 -2.49 -1.26
N ILE A 32 8.69 -3.81 -1.17
CA ILE A 32 9.61 -4.74 -0.52
C ILE A 32 10.98 -4.69 -1.21
N HIS A 33 11.02 -4.73 -2.55
CA HIS A 33 12.27 -4.65 -3.30
C HIS A 33 13.04 -3.35 -2.96
N VAL A 34 12.38 -2.20 -3.01
CA VAL A 34 12.98 -0.91 -2.63
C VAL A 34 13.52 -0.94 -1.20
N LEU A 35 12.72 -1.39 -0.25
CA LEU A 35 13.09 -1.40 1.16
C LEU A 35 14.25 -2.36 1.45
N VAL A 36 14.30 -3.52 0.78
CA VAL A 36 15.42 -4.46 0.87
C VAL A 36 16.69 -3.87 0.24
N ALA A 37 16.58 -3.18 -0.89
CA ALA A 37 17.71 -2.50 -1.52
C ALA A 37 18.27 -1.37 -0.63
N LEU A 38 17.40 -0.61 0.04
CA LEU A 38 17.80 0.41 1.01
C LEU A 38 18.46 -0.22 2.25
N ALA A 39 17.88 -1.30 2.79
CA ALA A 39 18.45 -2.05 3.91
C ALA A 39 19.83 -2.60 3.57
N TYR A 40 20.03 -3.11 2.35
CA TYR A 40 21.30 -3.67 1.89
C TYR A 40 22.40 -2.60 1.75
N ASN A 41 22.02 -1.35 1.48
CA ASN A 41 22.95 -0.23 1.41
C ASN A 41 23.25 0.41 2.77
N ASP A 42 22.69 -0.13 3.87
CA ASP A 42 23.06 0.11 5.27
C ASP A 42 23.29 1.58 5.64
N GLY A 43 22.24 2.39 5.50
CA GLY A 43 22.26 3.82 5.88
C GLY A 43 22.82 4.76 4.83
N ARG A 44 23.31 4.25 3.69
CA ARG A 44 23.65 5.10 2.53
C ARG A 44 22.37 5.57 1.84
N VAL A 45 22.38 6.82 1.41
CA VAL A 45 21.33 7.41 0.57
C VAL A 45 21.43 6.80 -0.83
N VAL A 46 20.30 6.33 -1.35
CA VAL A 46 20.21 5.74 -2.70
C VAL A 46 19.27 6.58 -3.54
N SER A 47 19.70 6.99 -4.74
CA SER A 47 18.89 7.84 -5.60
C SER A 47 17.66 7.08 -6.15
N SER A 48 16.61 7.82 -6.51
CA SER A 48 15.44 7.22 -7.18
C SER A 48 15.81 6.53 -8.48
N ASP A 49 16.80 7.05 -9.21
CA ASP A 49 17.27 6.48 -10.46
C ASP A 49 17.98 5.14 -10.25
N ASP A 50 18.81 5.01 -9.21
CA ASP A 50 19.47 3.75 -8.87
C ASP A 50 18.49 2.69 -8.40
N LEU A 51 17.53 3.09 -7.55
CA LEU A 51 16.47 2.19 -7.10
C LEU A 51 15.59 1.77 -8.28
N ALA A 52 15.27 2.67 -9.21
CA ALA A 52 14.42 2.36 -10.37
C ALA A 52 15.09 1.35 -11.30
N ARG A 53 16.40 1.48 -11.51
CA ARG A 53 17.19 0.49 -12.26
C ARG A 53 17.23 -0.87 -11.56
N THR A 54 17.34 -0.88 -10.23
CA THR A 54 17.35 -2.12 -9.45
C THR A 54 15.99 -2.84 -9.52
N VAL A 55 14.90 -2.09 -9.41
CA VAL A 55 13.53 -2.63 -9.46
C VAL A 55 13.10 -2.97 -10.90
N GLY A 56 13.72 -2.38 -11.92
CA GLY A 56 13.32 -2.57 -13.33
C GLY A 56 12.10 -1.73 -13.72
N THR A 57 12.00 -0.51 -13.18
CA THR A 57 10.89 0.42 -13.45
C THR A 57 11.40 1.82 -13.80
N ASN A 58 10.48 2.76 -14.06
CA ASN A 58 10.84 4.14 -14.35
C ASN A 58 11.00 4.99 -13.06
N PRO A 59 11.93 5.97 -13.03
CA PRO A 59 12.16 6.80 -11.84
C PRO A 59 10.95 7.63 -11.39
N SER A 60 10.07 8.04 -12.32
CA SER A 60 8.89 8.86 -12.00
C SER A 60 7.91 8.10 -11.13
N PHE A 61 7.54 6.88 -11.53
CA PHE A 61 6.72 5.98 -10.74
C PHE A 61 7.34 5.72 -9.36
N LEU A 62 8.65 5.45 -9.34
CA LEU A 62 9.32 5.11 -8.10
C LEU A 62 9.35 6.25 -7.09
N ARG A 63 9.43 7.51 -7.53
CA ARG A 63 9.30 8.67 -6.62
C ARG A 63 7.93 8.71 -5.94
N GLY A 64 6.86 8.34 -6.65
CA GLY A 64 5.53 8.19 -6.06
C GLY A 64 5.50 7.12 -4.97
N LEU A 65 6.04 5.93 -5.27
CA LEU A 65 6.14 4.84 -4.30
C LEU A 65 7.00 5.21 -3.08
N ILE A 66 8.15 5.88 -3.29
CA ILE A 66 8.99 6.39 -2.20
C ILE A 66 8.24 7.43 -1.36
N GLY A 67 7.39 8.25 -1.98
CA GLY A 67 6.49 9.17 -1.28
C GLY A 67 5.55 8.43 -0.34
N GLU A 68 4.85 7.40 -0.81
CA GLU A 68 3.96 6.57 0.02
C GLU A 68 4.70 5.93 1.20
N LEU A 69 5.89 5.37 0.94
CA LEU A 69 6.73 4.79 1.99
C LEU A 69 7.23 5.82 3.00
N ARG A 70 7.45 7.08 2.57
CA ARG A 70 7.85 8.18 3.45
C ARG A 70 6.70 8.60 4.36
N GLU A 71 5.49 8.74 3.81
CA GLU A 71 4.30 9.06 4.61
C GLU A 71 3.99 7.96 5.63
N ALA A 72 4.29 6.70 5.30
CA ALA A 72 4.22 5.57 6.22
C ALA A 72 5.37 5.49 7.25
N GLY A 73 6.34 6.42 7.22
CA GLY A 73 7.49 6.43 8.12
C GLY A 73 8.46 5.26 7.93
N LEU A 74 8.47 4.65 6.75
CA LEU A 74 9.35 3.51 6.43
C LEU A 74 10.68 3.98 5.83
N VAL A 75 10.67 5.11 5.13
CA VAL A 75 11.87 5.74 4.54
C VAL A 75 11.95 7.22 4.87
N GLU A 76 13.17 7.74 4.84
CA GLU A 76 13.45 9.17 4.80
C GLU A 76 13.95 9.55 3.41
N THR A 77 13.75 10.80 3.01
CA THR A 77 14.26 11.33 1.75
C THR A 77 15.14 12.55 1.96
N ARG A 78 16.17 12.69 1.12
CA ARG A 78 17.03 13.87 1.05
C ARG A 78 16.91 14.53 -0.31
N LEU A 79 16.85 15.86 -0.31
CA LEU A 79 16.74 16.68 -1.52
C LEU A 79 18.13 17.10 -2.03
N GLY A 80 18.19 17.52 -3.30
CA GLY A 80 19.39 18.10 -3.91
C GLY A 80 20.34 17.08 -4.54
N LYS A 81 21.53 17.55 -4.93
CA LYS A 81 22.57 16.72 -5.55
C LYS A 81 23.07 15.67 -4.55
N GLY A 82 23.00 14.39 -4.92
CA GLY A 82 23.26 13.27 -3.99
C GLY A 82 22.09 12.95 -3.05
N GLY A 83 20.91 13.52 -3.31
CA GLY A 83 19.66 13.16 -2.65
C GLY A 83 19.15 11.77 -3.05
N GLY A 84 18.08 11.33 -2.40
CA GLY A 84 17.56 9.99 -2.54
C GLY A 84 16.80 9.54 -1.30
N ALA A 85 16.68 8.23 -1.12
CA ALA A 85 16.00 7.62 0.02
C ALA A 85 16.95 6.77 0.87
N LEU A 86 16.59 6.60 2.14
CA LEU A 86 17.19 5.66 3.09
C LEU A 86 16.10 5.13 4.03
N LEU A 87 16.35 4.03 4.75
CA LEU A 87 15.39 3.57 5.76
C LEU A 87 15.29 4.56 6.93
N ALA A 88 14.06 4.84 7.37
CA ALA A 88 13.82 5.70 8.53
C ALA A 88 14.18 5.03 9.87
N ARG A 89 14.25 3.69 9.89
CA ARG A 89 14.55 2.91 11.09
C ARG A 89 15.20 1.57 10.74
N ARG A 90 15.78 0.91 11.75
CA ARG A 90 16.52 -0.35 11.58
C ARG A 90 15.66 -1.41 10.88
N PRO A 91 16.20 -2.22 9.94
CA PRO A 91 15.45 -3.26 9.22
C PRO A 91 14.73 -4.28 10.14
N ALA A 92 15.24 -4.51 11.35
CA ALA A 92 14.63 -5.42 12.32
C ALA A 92 13.34 -4.87 12.95
N LYS A 93 13.06 -3.57 12.77
CA LYS A 93 11.86 -2.88 13.27
C LYS A 93 10.83 -2.60 12.19
N ILE A 94 11.11 -2.96 10.93
CA ILE A 94 10.19 -2.83 9.81
C ILE A 94 9.63 -4.20 9.48
N ARG A 95 8.32 -4.36 9.66
CA ARG A 95 7.60 -5.59 9.34
C ARG A 95 6.79 -5.46 8.06
N LEU A 96 6.50 -6.59 7.40
CA LEU A 96 5.79 -6.56 6.13
C LEU A 96 4.31 -6.16 6.25
N ASP A 97 3.68 -6.30 7.43
CA ASP A 97 2.32 -5.78 7.64
C ASP A 97 2.25 -4.26 7.51
N GLU A 98 3.33 -3.56 7.87
CA GLU A 98 3.43 -2.11 7.75
C GLU A 98 3.62 -1.69 6.29
N VAL A 99 4.42 -2.46 5.53
CA VAL A 99 4.62 -2.24 4.09
C VAL A 99 3.33 -2.49 3.30
N TYR A 100 2.61 -3.56 3.66
CA TYR A 100 1.33 -3.90 3.06
C TYR A 100 0.32 -2.76 3.22
N ARG A 101 0.13 -2.27 4.45
CA ARG A 101 -0.77 -1.14 4.74
C ARG A 101 -0.34 0.17 4.09
N ALA A 102 0.95 0.35 3.82
CA ALA A 102 1.47 1.54 3.16
C ALA A 102 1.22 1.55 1.64
N THR A 103 0.96 0.38 1.05
CA THR A 103 0.94 0.22 -0.41
C THR A 103 -0.38 -0.29 -0.98
N GLU A 104 -1.20 -0.95 -0.15
CA GLU A 104 -2.50 -1.49 -0.55
C GLU A 104 -3.61 -0.71 0.15
N ASP A 105 -4.56 -0.21 -0.65
CA ASP A 105 -5.74 0.55 -0.21
C ASP A 105 -7.02 -0.32 -0.18
N ARG A 106 -6.87 -1.61 -0.50
CA ARG A 106 -7.96 -2.59 -0.58
C ARG A 106 -7.61 -3.85 0.21
N PRO A 107 -8.62 -4.63 0.63
CA PRO A 107 -8.39 -5.94 1.24
C PRO A 107 -7.65 -6.89 0.29
N ALA A 108 -6.96 -7.88 0.86
CA ALA A 108 -6.23 -8.92 0.13
C ALA A 108 -7.11 -9.66 -0.89
N VAL A 109 -8.40 -9.80 -0.62
CA VAL A 109 -9.39 -10.30 -1.56
C VAL A 109 -10.46 -9.24 -1.78
N THR A 110 -10.46 -8.65 -2.98
CA THR A 110 -11.51 -7.73 -3.40
C THR A 110 -12.74 -8.51 -3.84
N THR A 111 -13.90 -8.03 -3.41
CA THR A 111 -15.20 -8.59 -3.78
C THR A 111 -15.85 -7.68 -4.81
N HIS A 112 -16.63 -8.26 -5.72
CA HIS A 112 -17.46 -7.43 -6.60
C HIS A 112 -18.60 -6.81 -5.79
N VAL A 113 -19.08 -5.66 -6.26
CA VAL A 113 -20.20 -4.96 -5.61
C VAL A 113 -21.51 -5.57 -6.10
N CYS A 114 -22.33 -6.04 -5.16
CA CYS A 114 -23.72 -6.39 -5.43
C CYS A 114 -24.57 -5.16 -5.12
N ASP A 115 -25.40 -4.68 -6.05
CA ASP A 115 -26.22 -3.47 -5.83
C ASP A 115 -27.43 -3.68 -4.91
N GLY A 116 -27.63 -4.91 -4.41
CA GLY A 116 -28.70 -5.32 -3.51
C GLY A 116 -30.11 -5.30 -4.13
N ARG A 117 -30.25 -4.98 -5.43
CA ARG A 117 -31.56 -4.78 -6.08
C ARG A 117 -32.16 -6.06 -6.65
N SER A 118 -31.38 -7.14 -6.68
CA SER A 118 -31.85 -8.41 -7.22
C SER A 118 -32.95 -9.03 -6.34
N PRO A 119 -34.04 -9.57 -6.93
CA PRO A 119 -35.05 -10.30 -6.19
C PRO A 119 -34.55 -11.66 -5.69
N CYS A 120 -33.42 -12.15 -6.23
CA CYS A 120 -32.81 -13.41 -5.84
C CYS A 120 -32.25 -13.33 -4.40
N PRO A 121 -32.70 -14.19 -3.47
CA PRO A 121 -32.18 -14.22 -2.11
C PRO A 121 -30.66 -14.41 -2.05
N VAL A 122 -30.08 -15.21 -2.95
CA VAL A 122 -28.62 -15.41 -3.02
C VAL A 122 -27.93 -14.07 -3.23
N ALA A 123 -28.33 -13.32 -4.28
CA ALA A 123 -27.72 -12.05 -4.62
C ALA A 123 -27.83 -11.00 -3.49
N ARG A 124 -28.91 -11.01 -2.70
CA ARG A 124 -29.06 -10.12 -1.53
C ARG A 124 -28.13 -10.44 -0.36
N ASN A 125 -27.66 -11.69 -0.25
CA ASN A 125 -26.79 -12.14 0.84
C ASN A 125 -25.30 -12.21 0.43
N MET A 126 -24.98 -12.06 -0.86
CA MET A 126 -23.60 -12.22 -1.34
C MET A 126 -22.64 -11.15 -0.80
N GLU A 127 -23.09 -9.91 -0.60
CA GLU A 127 -22.24 -8.83 -0.07
C GLU A 127 -21.75 -9.16 1.35
N GLU A 128 -22.66 -9.55 2.24
CA GLU A 128 -22.31 -9.93 3.61
C GLU A 128 -21.44 -11.19 3.64
N LEU A 129 -21.82 -12.22 2.87
CA LEU A 129 -21.09 -13.49 2.81
C LEU A 129 -19.65 -13.28 2.33
N LEU A 130 -19.46 -12.60 1.21
CA LEU A 130 -18.14 -12.35 0.65
C LEU A 130 -17.34 -11.34 1.50
N GLY A 131 -18.02 -10.36 2.10
CA GLY A 131 -17.42 -9.42 3.05
C GLY A 131 -16.84 -10.13 4.27
N GLY A 132 -17.58 -11.08 4.84
CA GLY A 132 -17.11 -11.91 5.96
C GLY A 132 -15.88 -12.77 5.60
N ILE A 133 -15.88 -13.38 4.42
CA ILE A 133 -14.72 -14.14 3.91
C ILE A 133 -13.52 -13.24 3.70
N SER A 134 -13.70 -12.11 3.01
CA SER A 134 -12.65 -11.13 2.73
C SER A 134 -12.01 -10.62 4.02
N ALA A 135 -12.84 -10.22 5.01
CA ALA A 135 -12.36 -9.75 6.30
C ALA A 135 -11.54 -10.81 7.07
N ARG A 136 -11.97 -12.08 7.02
CA ARG A 136 -11.22 -13.18 7.65
C ARG A 136 -9.88 -13.41 6.96
N LEU A 137 -9.84 -13.39 5.62
CA LEU A 137 -8.60 -13.54 4.86
C LEU A 137 -7.63 -12.39 5.11
N GLU A 138 -8.13 -11.17 5.18
CA GLU A 138 -7.35 -9.97 5.51
C GLU A 138 -6.64 -10.11 6.86
N GLN A 139 -7.35 -10.60 7.89
CA GLN A 139 -6.76 -10.85 9.21
C GLN A 139 -5.61 -11.87 9.15
N VAL A 140 -5.78 -12.95 8.37
CA VAL A 140 -4.74 -13.98 8.19
C VAL A 140 -3.53 -13.40 7.47
N VAL A 141 -3.73 -12.66 6.37
CA VAL A 141 -2.65 -12.03 5.59
C VAL A 141 -1.84 -11.09 6.48
N VAL A 142 -2.50 -10.18 7.18
CA VAL A 142 -1.82 -9.23 8.10
C VAL A 142 -1.08 -9.98 9.21
N ALA A 143 -1.67 -11.03 9.78
CA ALA A 143 -1.04 -11.82 10.84
C ALA A 143 0.23 -12.55 10.35
N GLU A 144 0.22 -13.09 9.13
CA GLU A 144 1.41 -13.72 8.54
C GLU A 144 2.50 -12.70 8.21
N LEU A 145 2.15 -11.58 7.58
CA LEU A 145 3.12 -10.54 7.24
C LEU A 145 3.77 -9.91 8.47
N LYS A 146 3.05 -9.83 9.59
CA LYS A 146 3.56 -9.36 10.88
C LYS A 146 4.69 -10.22 11.45
N LYS A 147 4.84 -11.47 11.01
CA LYS A 147 5.94 -12.35 11.45
C LYS A 147 7.24 -12.09 10.69
N ILE A 148 7.19 -11.31 9.60
CA ILE A 148 8.31 -11.12 8.68
C ILE A 148 8.88 -9.71 8.84
N THR A 149 10.18 -9.62 9.06
CA THR A 149 10.92 -8.33 9.11
C THR A 149 11.87 -8.20 7.93
N LEU A 150 12.21 -6.97 7.55
CA LEU A 150 13.23 -6.74 6.52
C LEU A 150 14.57 -7.38 6.91
N ALA A 151 14.99 -7.27 8.18
CA ALA A 151 16.20 -7.93 8.65
C ALA A 151 16.18 -9.45 8.44
N GLY A 152 15.02 -10.08 8.67
CA GLY A 152 14.82 -11.52 8.42
C GLY A 152 14.98 -11.87 6.95
N LEU A 153 14.41 -11.06 6.05
CA LEU A 153 14.57 -11.23 4.60
C LEU A 153 16.02 -11.09 4.17
N LEU A 154 16.72 -10.04 4.62
CA LEU A 154 18.13 -9.82 4.30
C LEU A 154 18.98 -11.00 4.75
N LYS A 155 18.82 -11.44 6.00
CA LYS A 155 19.58 -12.57 6.55
C LYS A 155 19.36 -13.86 5.76
N LYS A 156 18.13 -14.09 5.27
CA LYS A 156 17.75 -15.34 4.64
C LYS A 156 18.08 -15.40 3.15
N TYR A 157 17.95 -14.29 2.43
CA TYR A 157 17.97 -14.29 0.96
C TYR A 157 19.07 -13.42 0.34
N ILE A 158 19.65 -12.46 1.06
CA ILE A 158 20.59 -11.50 0.48
C ILE A 158 22.01 -11.78 1.00
N PRO A 159 23.00 -12.06 0.12
CA PRO A 159 24.37 -12.28 0.53
C PRO A 159 24.98 -10.99 1.12
N ARG A 160 25.82 -11.10 2.15
CA ARG A 160 26.51 -9.93 2.71
C ARG A 160 27.64 -9.48 1.81
N LYS A 161 27.88 -8.16 1.74
CA LYS A 161 29.13 -7.61 1.18
C LYS A 161 30.30 -8.19 2.00
N LYS A 162 31.25 -8.83 1.31
CA LYS A 162 32.55 -9.18 1.87
C LYS A 162 33.31 -7.92 2.24
#